data_AF-A0A2G9YFS7-F1
#
_entry.id   AF-A0A2G9YFS7-F1
#
_cell.length_a   1.000
_cell.length_b   1.000
_cell.length_c   1.000
_cell.angle_alpha   90.00
_cell.angle_beta   90.00
_cell.angle_gamma   90.00
#
_symmetry.space_group_name_H-M   'P 1'
#
loop_
_entity.id
_entity.type
_entity.pdbx_description
1 polymer ?
#
loop_
_entity_poly.entity_id
_entity_poly.type
_entity_poly.pdbx_seq_one_letter_code
_entity_poly.pdbx_strand_id
1 'polypeptide(L)'
;FIGALLASVLALVVWAASLVTDTFTDETKIASKTNIFVDTTAGQVKLAESCPTGFIPVPGDATYGTSNFCVMQYEAKYDCTGDEDGDSAATCSAVADSGAGLDWRDVTQNSSYVVSTANGAPIVHITHTQALSACPSDSHLITNDEWMTIARNAEQVAGNWTNGSVGSGCLFRGNSRDTTCGYDAGTDPESGTDRNVRAKFTLSNGEEIWDVSGNVWEHMRRDEADTLTDSLPNDGGASGWRWIEFPAITSYGELSYDIIRPSVSSWNANYGVGRLYTNSAVQSQRVFIRGGDWRRGAHAGAFSLTLTWDVSDQNYDVGFRCAR
;
A
#
# COMPACT_ATOMS: atom_id res chain seq x y z
N PHE A 1 -37.54 12.32 -62.94
CA PHE A 1 -38.66 11.62 -62.28
C PHE A 1 -38.37 10.13 -62.37
N ILE A 2 -38.56 9.39 -61.27
CA ILE A 2 -37.89 8.12 -60.93
C ILE A 2 -36.55 8.47 -60.25
N GLY A 3 -36.35 8.31 -58.94
CA GLY A 3 -36.97 7.35 -58.02
C GLY A 3 -36.00 6.19 -57.84
N ALA A 4 -35.54 6.01 -56.60
CA ALA A 4 -34.62 4.96 -56.14
C ALA A 4 -33.15 5.08 -56.57
N LEU A 5 -32.37 5.89 -55.85
CA LEU A 5 -31.05 5.45 -55.31
C LEU A 5 -30.45 6.43 -54.27
N LEU A 6 -31.23 6.91 -53.31
CA LEU A 6 -30.70 7.59 -52.10
C LEU A 6 -31.49 7.19 -50.84
N ALA A 7 -32.08 6.00 -50.87
CA ALA A 7 -32.81 5.39 -49.76
C ALA A 7 -31.94 4.49 -48.87
N SER A 8 -30.61 4.61 -48.92
CA SER A 8 -29.68 3.76 -48.14
C SER A 8 -28.67 4.51 -47.28
N VAL A 9 -28.82 5.83 -47.10
CA VAL A 9 -28.03 6.59 -46.10
C VAL A 9 -28.93 7.33 -45.09
N LEU A 10 -30.26 7.20 -45.24
CA LEU A 10 -31.26 7.86 -44.39
C LEU A 10 -31.80 6.97 -43.24
N ALA A 11 -31.12 5.87 -42.90
CA ALA A 11 -31.59 4.91 -41.88
C ALA A 11 -30.56 4.57 -40.78
N LEU A 12 -29.43 5.29 -40.68
CA LEU A 12 -28.40 4.99 -39.65
C LEU A 12 -27.82 6.24 -38.95
N VAL A 13 -28.53 7.37 -39.02
CA VAL A 13 -28.16 8.60 -38.28
C VAL A 13 -29.31 9.06 -37.35
N VAL A 14 -30.37 8.27 -37.20
CA VAL A 14 -31.52 8.58 -36.33
C VAL A 14 -31.53 7.78 -35.03
N TRP A 15 -30.46 7.05 -34.69
CA TRP A 15 -30.39 6.31 -33.42
C TRP A 15 -29.02 6.45 -32.73
N ALA A 16 -28.67 7.70 -32.39
CA ALA A 16 -27.74 8.00 -31.30
C ALA A 16 -27.87 9.46 -30.83
N ALA A 17 -29.07 10.03 -30.86
CA ALA A 17 -29.38 11.25 -30.11
C ALA A 17 -29.69 10.86 -28.64
N SER A 18 -28.68 10.32 -27.97
CA SER A 18 -28.67 10.12 -26.51
C SER A 18 -27.23 10.03 -26.03
N LEU A 19 -26.44 11.08 -26.30
CA LEU A 19 -25.29 11.39 -25.47
C LEU A 19 -25.58 12.71 -24.77
N VAL A 20 -25.87 12.55 -23.48
CA VAL A 20 -26.07 13.59 -22.48
C VAL A 20 -24.94 14.60 -22.60
N THR A 21 -25.26 15.81 -23.03
CA THR A 21 -24.43 16.98 -22.79
C THR A 21 -24.72 17.41 -21.36
N ASP A 22 -24.05 16.78 -20.39
CA ASP A 22 -24.16 17.25 -19.00
C ASP A 22 -23.28 18.50 -18.87
N THR A 23 -23.93 19.65 -19.04
CA THR A 23 -23.33 20.95 -18.74
C THR A 23 -23.49 21.15 -17.24
N PHE A 24 -22.45 20.78 -16.49
CA PHE A 24 -22.40 20.96 -15.04
C PHE A 24 -22.55 22.45 -14.69
N THR A 25 -23.74 22.83 -14.25
CA THR A 25 -24.11 24.18 -13.81
C THR A 25 -24.19 24.31 -12.29
N ASP A 26 -23.63 23.36 -11.55
CA ASP A 26 -23.73 23.33 -10.09
C ASP A 26 -22.36 23.10 -9.44
N GLU A 27 -21.66 24.20 -9.17
CA GLU A 27 -20.38 24.22 -8.46
C GLU A 27 -20.49 23.67 -7.02
N THR A 28 -21.70 23.50 -6.47
CA THR A 28 -21.88 23.02 -5.09
C THR A 28 -21.76 21.51 -4.93
N LYS A 29 -21.87 20.72 -6.00
CA LYS A 29 -21.70 19.25 -5.96
C LYS A 29 -20.25 18.77 -6.06
N ILE A 30 -19.33 19.65 -6.45
CA ILE A 30 -17.89 19.34 -6.50
C ILE A 30 -17.28 19.42 -5.07
N ALA A 31 -17.90 20.18 -4.16
CA ALA A 31 -17.37 20.46 -2.83
C ALA A 31 -17.55 19.31 -1.80
N SER A 32 -18.06 18.14 -2.18
CA SER A 32 -18.30 17.02 -1.23
C SER A 32 -17.72 15.67 -1.66
N LYS A 33 -16.89 15.61 -2.71
CA LYS A 33 -16.17 14.40 -3.12
C LYS A 33 -14.71 14.74 -3.34
N THR A 34 -13.90 14.60 -2.29
CA THR A 34 -12.48 14.96 -2.28
C THR A 34 -11.56 14.03 -3.09
N ASN A 35 -12.08 12.95 -3.69
CA ASN A 35 -11.23 11.90 -4.30
C ASN A 35 -11.56 11.73 -5.80
N ILE A 36 -11.26 12.71 -6.65
CA ILE A 36 -11.49 12.63 -8.11
C ILE A 36 -10.14 12.62 -8.82
N PHE A 37 -9.80 11.55 -9.54
CA PHE A 37 -8.77 11.65 -10.58
C PHE A 37 -9.34 12.37 -11.82
N VAL A 38 -8.52 13.22 -12.45
CA VAL A 38 -8.89 13.93 -13.67
C VAL A 38 -7.98 13.45 -14.80
N ASP A 39 -8.53 12.66 -15.72
CA ASP A 39 -7.86 12.27 -16.96
C ASP A 39 -8.15 13.31 -18.05
N THR A 40 -7.13 14.09 -18.44
CA THR A 40 -7.25 15.17 -19.42
C THR A 40 -6.93 14.75 -20.86
N THR A 41 -6.71 13.45 -21.13
CA THR A 41 -6.05 13.01 -22.37
C THR A 41 -6.97 13.01 -23.61
N ALA A 42 -8.26 13.35 -23.48
CA ALA A 42 -9.23 13.31 -24.58
C ALA A 42 -10.14 14.56 -24.73
N GLY A 43 -9.86 15.67 -24.03
CA GLY A 43 -10.76 16.84 -24.06
C GLY A 43 -12.15 16.57 -23.44
N GLN A 44 -12.28 15.46 -22.71
CA GLN A 44 -13.39 15.13 -21.85
C GLN A 44 -12.85 14.95 -20.43
N VAL A 45 -13.44 15.66 -19.45
CA VAL A 45 -13.15 15.43 -18.04
C VAL A 45 -13.79 14.09 -17.67
N LYS A 46 -13.00 13.02 -17.67
CA LYS A 46 -13.45 11.75 -17.10
C LYS A 46 -13.38 11.92 -15.58
N LEU A 47 -14.54 11.95 -14.93
CA LEU A 47 -14.62 11.80 -13.47
C LEU A 47 -14.02 10.44 -13.16
N ALA A 48 -12.86 10.43 -12.52
CA ALA A 48 -12.33 9.15 -12.09
C ALA A 48 -13.06 8.62 -10.87
N GLU A 49 -12.90 7.33 -10.72
CA GLU A 49 -13.50 6.52 -9.68
C GLU A 49 -13.16 7.09 -8.31
N SER A 50 -14.18 7.49 -7.56
CA SER A 50 -14.01 7.99 -6.20
C SER A 50 -13.69 6.81 -5.30
N CYS A 51 -12.56 6.87 -4.59
CA CYS A 51 -12.22 5.83 -3.64
C CYS A 51 -13.23 5.78 -2.48
N PRO A 52 -13.57 4.57 -1.99
CA PRO A 52 -14.47 4.41 -0.85
C PRO A 52 -13.87 5.02 0.42
N THR A 53 -14.70 5.19 1.46
CA THR A 53 -14.25 5.66 2.78
C THR A 53 -13.07 4.82 3.28
N GLY A 54 -12.05 5.48 3.81
CA GLY A 54 -10.81 4.85 4.28
C GLY A 54 -9.80 4.53 3.17
N PHE A 55 -10.14 4.75 1.89
CA PHE A 55 -9.23 4.57 0.76
C PHE A 55 -8.88 5.90 0.10
N ILE A 56 -7.63 6.03 -0.34
CA ILE A 56 -7.13 7.18 -1.10
C ILE A 56 -6.82 6.81 -2.56
N PRO A 57 -6.93 7.77 -3.49
CA PRO A 57 -6.51 7.57 -4.87
C PRO A 57 -4.99 7.54 -5.01
N VAL A 58 -4.45 6.53 -5.70
CA VAL A 58 -3.02 6.42 -6.03
C VAL A 58 -2.83 6.57 -7.54
N PRO A 59 -2.00 7.52 -8.01
CA PRO A 59 -1.63 7.60 -9.42
C PRO A 59 -0.89 6.33 -9.85
N GLY A 60 -1.34 5.69 -10.92
CA GLY A 60 -0.72 4.49 -11.46
C GLY A 60 0.69 4.73 -12.01
N ASP A 61 1.45 3.66 -12.17
CA ASP A 61 2.79 3.66 -12.73
C ASP A 61 2.94 2.54 -13.77
N ALA A 62 3.27 2.94 -15.00
CA ALA A 62 3.43 2.06 -16.14
C ALA A 62 4.62 1.09 -15.98
N THR A 63 5.62 1.41 -15.16
CA THR A 63 6.71 0.48 -14.82
C THR A 63 6.20 -0.78 -14.13
N TYR A 64 5.12 -0.64 -13.35
CA TYR A 64 4.48 -1.73 -12.60
C TYR A 64 3.21 -2.24 -13.26
N GLY A 65 2.85 -1.73 -14.45
CA GLY A 65 1.61 -2.09 -15.13
C GLY A 65 0.34 -1.68 -14.36
N THR A 66 0.46 -0.77 -13.38
CA THR A 66 -0.68 -0.33 -12.56
C THR A 66 -1.39 0.84 -13.25
N SER A 67 -2.73 0.77 -13.30
CA SER A 67 -3.56 1.96 -13.53
C SER A 67 -3.72 2.74 -12.23
N ASN A 68 -4.41 3.88 -12.26
CA ASN A 68 -4.90 4.49 -11.02
C ASN A 68 -5.74 3.45 -10.24
N PHE A 69 -5.54 3.40 -8.93
CA PHE A 69 -6.21 2.46 -8.03
C PHE A 69 -6.49 3.14 -6.69
N CYS A 70 -7.30 2.49 -5.86
CA CYS A 70 -7.58 2.94 -4.50
C CYS A 70 -6.85 2.04 -3.50
N VAL A 71 -6.26 2.62 -2.47
CA VAL A 71 -5.59 1.87 -1.39
C VAL A 71 -6.07 2.37 -0.03
N MET A 72 -6.15 1.48 0.95
CA MET A 72 -6.36 1.85 2.35
C MET A 72 -5.33 2.91 2.79
N GLN A 73 -5.83 4.00 3.37
CA GLN A 73 -5.04 5.15 3.79
C GLN A 73 -4.07 4.81 4.94
N TYR A 74 -4.55 3.98 5.86
CA TYR A 74 -3.84 3.44 7.02
C TYR A 74 -3.78 1.92 6.92
N GLU A 75 -2.94 1.27 7.73
CA GLU A 75 -3.02 -0.19 7.94
C GLU A 75 -4.45 -0.63 8.26
N ALA A 76 -4.83 -1.86 7.89
CA ALA A 76 -6.15 -2.41 8.18
C ALA A 76 -6.43 -2.43 9.70
N LYS A 77 -7.56 -1.87 10.11
CA LYS A 77 -8.09 -1.84 11.48
C LYS A 77 -9.40 -2.63 11.53
N TYR A 78 -9.86 -2.94 12.73
CA TYR A 78 -11.12 -3.66 12.94
C TYR A 78 -12.12 -2.76 13.66
N ASP A 79 -13.29 -2.56 13.08
CA ASP A 79 -14.42 -1.84 13.69
C ASP A 79 -15.37 -2.89 14.30
N CYS A 80 -15.29 -3.16 15.59
CA CYS A 80 -16.19 -4.14 16.22
C CYS A 80 -17.48 -3.52 16.74
N THR A 81 -17.56 -2.18 16.78
CA THR A 81 -18.73 -1.44 17.27
C THR A 81 -19.70 -1.06 16.17
N GLY A 82 -19.27 -1.08 14.91
CA GLY A 82 -20.02 -0.70 13.73
C GLY A 82 -20.17 0.81 13.55
N ASP A 83 -19.20 1.60 14.05
CA ASP A 83 -19.21 3.07 13.96
C ASP A 83 -18.35 3.63 12.81
N GLU A 84 -17.87 2.76 11.94
CA GLU A 84 -16.98 3.03 10.80
C GLU A 84 -15.57 3.52 11.22
N ASP A 85 -15.19 3.41 12.50
CA ASP A 85 -13.86 3.72 13.02
C ASP A 85 -13.15 2.47 13.58
N GLY A 86 -11.82 2.47 13.51
CA GLY A 86 -11.01 1.39 14.04
C GLY A 86 -11.06 1.36 15.56
N ASP A 87 -11.24 0.15 16.11
CA ASP A 87 -11.33 -0.08 17.54
C ASP A 87 -10.03 -0.60 18.15
N SER A 88 -9.90 -0.43 19.46
CA SER A 88 -8.84 -1.08 20.24
C SER A 88 -9.24 -2.51 20.60
N ALA A 89 -8.25 -3.36 20.90
CA ALA A 89 -8.52 -4.71 21.41
C ALA A 89 -9.40 -4.68 22.68
N ALA A 90 -9.20 -3.68 23.55
CA ALA A 90 -10.01 -3.50 24.75
C ALA A 90 -11.48 -3.17 24.41
N THR A 91 -11.71 -2.31 23.42
CA THR A 91 -13.07 -1.97 22.96
C THR A 91 -13.78 -3.22 22.42
N CYS A 92 -13.06 -4.03 21.64
CA CYS A 92 -13.60 -5.26 21.08
C CYS A 92 -13.72 -6.42 22.09
N SER A 93 -13.32 -6.21 23.36
CA SER A 93 -13.21 -7.29 24.34
C SER A 93 -12.36 -8.48 23.84
N ALA A 94 -11.43 -8.21 22.91
CA ALA A 94 -10.49 -9.17 22.39
C ALA A 94 -9.44 -9.43 23.48
N VAL A 95 -9.17 -10.69 23.77
CA VAL A 95 -8.07 -11.07 24.67
C VAL A 95 -6.80 -10.85 23.88
N ALA A 96 -6.20 -9.66 23.92
CA ALA A 96 -4.98 -9.37 23.17
C ALA A 96 -3.84 -10.31 23.61
N ASP A 97 -3.76 -11.49 23.01
CA ASP A 97 -2.80 -12.55 23.33
C ASP A 97 -1.36 -12.06 23.15
N SER A 98 -1.18 -11.13 22.21
CA SER A 98 0.10 -10.51 21.87
C SER A 98 0.42 -9.24 22.64
N GLY A 99 -0.56 -8.61 23.29
CA GLY A 99 -0.44 -7.28 23.91
C GLY A 99 -0.13 -6.13 22.94
N ALA A 100 -0.11 -6.36 21.63
CA ALA A 100 0.25 -5.41 20.57
C ALA A 100 -0.68 -5.64 19.38
N GLY A 101 -1.40 -4.60 18.95
CA GLY A 101 -2.40 -4.69 17.88
C GLY A 101 -3.69 -5.40 18.29
N LEU A 102 -4.57 -5.64 17.32
CA LEU A 102 -5.76 -6.46 17.45
C LEU A 102 -5.53 -7.77 16.67
N ASP A 103 -5.42 -8.88 17.40
CA ASP A 103 -5.15 -10.19 16.81
C ASP A 103 -6.34 -10.66 15.96
N TRP A 104 -6.08 -11.03 14.72
CA TRP A 104 -7.12 -11.54 13.81
C TRP A 104 -7.86 -12.77 14.37
N ARG A 105 -7.24 -13.57 15.23
CA ARG A 105 -7.86 -14.75 15.88
C ARG A 105 -8.89 -14.38 16.94
N ASP A 106 -8.80 -13.17 17.49
CA ASP A 106 -9.59 -12.74 18.64
C ASP A 106 -10.83 -11.92 18.24
N VAL A 107 -11.08 -11.80 16.93
CA VAL A 107 -12.26 -11.15 16.36
C VAL A 107 -13.06 -12.10 15.48
N THR A 108 -14.24 -11.65 15.01
CA THR A 108 -15.15 -12.49 14.22
C THR A 108 -14.66 -12.80 12.80
N GLN A 109 -13.46 -12.34 12.42
CA GLN A 109 -12.81 -12.58 11.11
C GLN A 109 -13.71 -12.28 9.91
N ASN A 110 -14.49 -11.21 10.02
CA ASN A 110 -15.42 -10.80 8.98
C ASN A 110 -14.89 -9.53 8.32
N SER A 111 -14.62 -9.62 7.01
CA SER A 111 -14.03 -8.54 6.23
C SER A 111 -14.90 -7.28 6.12
N SER A 112 -16.20 -7.36 6.43
CA SER A 112 -17.08 -6.17 6.49
C SER A 112 -16.78 -5.25 7.67
N TYR A 113 -16.06 -5.73 8.68
CA TYR A 113 -15.60 -4.92 9.81
C TYR A 113 -14.16 -4.42 9.63
N VAL A 114 -13.52 -4.76 8.51
CA VAL A 114 -12.17 -4.25 8.21
C VAL A 114 -12.31 -2.84 7.65
N VAL A 115 -11.77 -1.88 8.38
CA VAL A 115 -11.76 -0.46 8.05
C VAL A 115 -10.34 0.07 7.95
N SER A 116 -10.16 1.28 7.43
CA SER A 116 -8.88 1.96 7.41
C SER A 116 -9.08 3.39 7.88
N THR A 117 -8.75 3.63 9.14
CA THR A 117 -8.90 4.93 9.78
C THR A 117 -7.68 5.25 10.63
N ALA A 118 -7.61 6.51 11.09
CA ALA A 118 -6.50 6.94 11.93
C ALA A 118 -6.50 6.24 13.29
N ASN A 119 -7.67 5.91 13.84
CA ASN A 119 -7.83 5.31 15.16
C ASN A 119 -7.84 3.78 15.09
N GLY A 120 -7.81 3.15 16.27
CA GLY A 120 -7.86 1.70 16.39
C GLY A 120 -6.50 1.03 16.32
N ALA A 121 -6.46 -0.20 16.82
CA ALA A 121 -5.29 -1.03 16.76
C ALA A 121 -5.19 -1.68 15.36
N PRO A 122 -4.00 -1.73 14.73
CA PRO A 122 -3.84 -2.51 13.50
C PRO A 122 -4.23 -3.96 13.72
N ILE A 123 -4.88 -4.54 12.73
CA ILE A 123 -5.07 -5.98 12.67
C ILE A 123 -3.70 -6.61 12.45
N VAL A 124 -3.31 -7.49 13.36
CA VAL A 124 -2.03 -8.20 13.33
C VAL A 124 -2.22 -9.68 13.63
N HIS A 125 -1.13 -10.43 13.71
CA HIS A 125 -1.15 -11.86 14.04
C HIS A 125 -2.06 -12.64 13.07
N ILE A 126 -1.94 -12.27 11.80
CA ILE A 126 -2.69 -12.82 10.68
C ILE A 126 -1.72 -13.61 9.79
N THR A 127 -2.11 -14.80 9.36
CA THR A 127 -1.35 -15.52 8.33
C THR A 127 -1.50 -14.87 6.97
N HIS A 128 -0.58 -15.12 6.05
CA HIS A 128 -0.73 -14.67 4.66
C HIS A 128 -2.04 -15.19 4.03
N THR A 129 -2.39 -16.46 4.31
CA THR A 129 -3.62 -17.07 3.79
C THR A 129 -4.88 -16.35 4.28
N GLN A 130 -4.90 -15.93 5.55
CA GLN A 130 -6.00 -15.15 6.11
C GLN A 130 -6.02 -13.74 5.53
N ALA A 131 -4.87 -13.09 5.36
CA ALA A 131 -4.76 -11.74 4.80
C ALA A 131 -5.33 -11.65 3.38
N LEU A 132 -5.16 -12.69 2.55
CA LEU A 132 -5.79 -12.79 1.22
C LEU A 132 -7.33 -12.69 1.26
N SER A 133 -7.95 -13.15 2.34
CA SER A 133 -9.42 -13.19 2.52
C SER A 133 -9.98 -12.10 3.44
N ALA A 134 -9.11 -11.31 4.08
CA ALA A 134 -9.52 -10.34 5.09
C ALA A 134 -10.01 -9.01 4.51
N CYS A 135 -9.68 -8.72 3.25
CA CYS A 135 -10.05 -7.47 2.61
C CYS A 135 -11.57 -7.36 2.36
N PRO A 136 -12.16 -6.15 2.53
CA PRO A 136 -13.57 -5.90 2.23
C PRO A 136 -13.96 -6.29 0.79
N SER A 137 -15.26 -6.46 0.54
CA SER A 137 -15.79 -6.75 -0.80
C SER A 137 -15.29 -5.75 -1.85
N ASP A 138 -14.99 -6.29 -3.04
CA ASP A 138 -14.42 -5.55 -4.18
C ASP A 138 -13.04 -4.91 -3.89
N SER A 139 -12.29 -5.45 -2.94
CA SER A 139 -10.87 -5.13 -2.71
C SER A 139 -10.05 -6.41 -2.51
N HIS A 140 -8.74 -6.26 -2.58
CA HIS A 140 -7.78 -7.36 -2.46
C HIS A 140 -6.63 -6.97 -1.54
N LEU A 141 -5.94 -7.99 -1.02
CA LEU A 141 -4.65 -7.78 -0.37
C LEU A 141 -3.72 -7.08 -1.37
N ILE A 142 -3.14 -5.95 -0.97
CA ILE A 142 -2.29 -5.15 -1.85
C ILE A 142 -1.23 -6.02 -2.53
N THR A 143 -1.02 -5.78 -3.82
CA THR A 143 0.03 -6.44 -4.59
C THR A 143 1.37 -5.71 -4.39
N ASN A 144 2.46 -6.43 -4.67
CA ASN A 144 3.78 -5.82 -4.66
C ASN A 144 3.88 -4.69 -5.69
N ASP A 145 3.24 -4.82 -6.84
CA ASP A 145 3.25 -3.80 -7.89
C ASP A 145 2.53 -2.53 -7.41
N GLU A 146 1.38 -2.64 -6.75
CA GLU A 146 0.69 -1.51 -6.12
C GLU A 146 1.51 -0.87 -4.99
N TRP A 147 2.12 -1.69 -4.12
CA TRP A 147 3.01 -1.18 -3.07
C TRP A 147 4.19 -0.41 -3.66
N MET A 148 4.83 -0.96 -4.68
CA MET A 148 5.96 -0.33 -5.34
C MET A 148 5.54 0.94 -6.08
N THR A 149 4.35 0.98 -6.70
CA THR A 149 3.80 2.23 -7.24
C THR A 149 3.70 3.31 -6.16
N ILE A 150 3.19 2.99 -4.96
CA ILE A 150 3.13 3.93 -3.83
C ILE A 150 4.53 4.37 -3.40
N ALA A 151 5.43 3.43 -3.15
CA ALA A 151 6.78 3.72 -2.65
C ALA A 151 7.60 4.55 -3.65
N ARG A 152 7.50 4.23 -4.95
CA ARG A 152 8.17 4.95 -6.04
C ARG A 152 7.58 6.32 -6.30
N ASN A 153 6.27 6.49 -6.10
CA ASN A 153 5.66 7.82 -6.11
C ASN A 153 6.17 8.66 -4.93
N ALA A 154 6.09 8.11 -3.71
CA ALA A 154 6.45 8.80 -2.47
C ALA A 154 7.93 9.24 -2.44
N GLU A 155 8.86 8.42 -2.91
CA GLU A 155 10.29 8.79 -2.91
C GLU A 155 10.62 9.98 -3.83
N GLN A 156 9.76 10.30 -4.81
CA GLN A 156 9.94 11.44 -5.71
C GLN A 156 9.30 12.74 -5.16
N VAL A 157 8.64 12.69 -4.01
CA VAL A 157 8.01 13.85 -3.38
C VAL A 157 8.93 14.43 -2.32
N ALA A 158 9.42 15.65 -2.55
CA ALA A 158 10.39 16.32 -1.68
C ALA A 158 9.95 16.43 -0.21
N GLY A 159 8.64 16.56 0.04
CA GLY A 159 8.06 16.64 1.39
C GLY A 159 8.22 15.37 2.24
N ASN A 160 8.53 14.23 1.61
CA ASN A 160 8.74 12.95 2.30
C ASN A 160 10.18 12.73 2.77
N TRP A 161 11.07 13.72 2.54
CA TRP A 161 12.48 13.65 2.90
C TRP A 161 12.78 14.57 4.08
N THR A 162 13.64 14.12 5.00
CA THR A 162 13.97 14.88 6.23
C THR A 162 14.59 16.25 5.98
N ASN A 163 15.17 16.48 4.80
CA ASN A 163 15.70 17.78 4.38
C ASN A 163 14.83 18.49 3.32
N GLY A 164 13.61 18.03 3.06
CA GLY A 164 12.68 18.67 2.14
C GLY A 164 13.13 18.65 0.68
N SER A 165 13.95 17.69 0.27
CA SER A 165 14.44 17.53 -1.10
C SER A 165 14.72 16.06 -1.39
N VAL A 166 14.32 15.60 -2.58
CA VAL A 166 14.51 14.20 -3.01
C VAL A 166 15.98 13.81 -2.94
N GLY A 167 16.27 12.68 -2.29
CA GLY A 167 17.63 12.17 -2.11
C GLY A 167 18.49 12.94 -1.08
N SER A 168 17.94 13.91 -0.37
CA SER A 168 18.65 14.66 0.68
C SER A 168 18.14 14.30 2.07
N GLY A 169 19.06 13.99 2.98
CA GLY A 169 18.71 13.37 4.25
C GLY A 169 18.24 11.94 4.02
N CYS A 170 17.04 11.61 4.48
CA CYS A 170 16.43 10.32 4.26
C CYS A 170 14.92 10.41 4.07
N LEU A 171 14.39 9.45 3.32
CA LEU A 171 12.97 9.18 3.24
C LEU A 171 12.44 8.84 4.63
N PHE A 172 11.23 9.31 4.95
CA PHE A 172 10.62 9.01 6.25
C PHE A 172 10.48 7.49 6.48
N ARG A 173 10.60 7.07 7.73
CA ARG A 173 10.59 5.65 8.13
C ARG A 173 9.50 5.29 9.14
N GLY A 174 8.63 6.23 9.49
CA GLY A 174 7.58 6.01 10.49
C GLY A 174 8.09 5.64 11.89
N ASN A 175 7.17 5.12 12.71
CA ASN A 175 7.46 4.60 14.05
C ASN A 175 8.32 3.35 13.89
N SER A 176 9.61 3.46 14.17
CA SER A 176 10.59 2.38 13.93
C SER A 176 11.66 2.31 15.00
N ARG A 177 11.53 3.10 16.09
CA ARG A 177 12.59 3.37 17.09
C ARG A 177 13.88 3.96 16.53
N ASP A 178 13.86 4.36 15.26
CA ASP A 178 14.90 5.20 14.66
C ASP A 178 14.59 6.66 14.93
N THR A 179 15.58 7.48 15.27
CA THR A 179 15.37 8.92 15.55
C THR A 179 15.90 9.84 14.44
N THR A 180 16.53 9.28 13.42
CA THR A 180 17.15 10.05 12.32
C THR A 180 16.17 10.22 11.15
N CYS A 181 15.64 9.12 10.65
CA CYS A 181 14.71 9.02 9.52
C CYS A 181 13.28 8.66 9.97
N GLY A 182 13.16 7.99 11.12
CA GLY A 182 11.89 7.65 11.74
C GLY A 182 11.63 8.46 13.01
N TYR A 183 10.86 7.88 13.91
CA TYR A 183 10.73 8.30 15.30
C TYR A 183 10.44 7.07 16.19
N ASP A 184 10.42 7.29 17.49
CA ASP A 184 9.97 6.34 18.51
C ASP A 184 8.71 6.93 19.15
N ALA A 185 7.56 6.29 18.94
CA ALA A 185 6.29 6.72 19.52
C ALA A 185 6.22 6.47 21.04
N GLY A 186 7.03 5.55 21.57
CA GLY A 186 6.92 5.06 22.95
C GLY A 186 5.69 4.17 23.19
N THR A 187 4.77 4.07 22.23
CA THR A 187 3.60 3.19 22.20
C THR A 187 3.58 2.42 20.89
N ASP A 188 3.44 1.10 20.97
CA ASP A 188 3.64 0.19 19.86
C ASP A 188 2.51 -0.86 19.80
N PRO A 189 1.86 -1.08 18.65
CA PRO A 189 1.81 -0.20 17.49
C PRO A 189 1.16 1.15 17.83
N GLU A 190 1.52 2.19 17.09
CA GLU A 190 0.96 3.53 17.21
C GLU A 190 -0.31 3.66 16.35
N SER A 191 -1.26 4.46 16.84
CA SER A 191 -2.45 4.90 16.10
C SER A 191 -2.93 6.25 16.63
N GLY A 192 -3.99 6.78 16.04
CA GLY A 192 -4.59 8.07 16.35
C GLY A 192 -4.25 9.17 15.34
N THR A 193 -4.84 10.34 15.56
CA THR A 193 -4.69 11.53 14.69
C THR A 193 -3.42 12.33 14.97
N ASP A 194 -2.87 12.23 16.18
CA ASP A 194 -1.77 13.06 16.66
C ASP A 194 -0.39 12.43 16.41
N ARG A 195 -0.27 11.65 15.33
CA ARG A 195 0.96 10.94 14.97
C ARG A 195 2.02 11.87 14.41
N ASN A 196 3.26 11.45 14.55
CA ASN A 196 4.39 12.17 13.99
C ASN A 196 4.26 12.27 12.46
N VAL A 197 4.63 13.42 11.89
CA VAL A 197 4.61 13.65 10.44
C VAL A 197 5.42 12.64 9.63
N ARG A 198 6.42 11.98 10.24
CA ARG A 198 7.23 10.94 9.61
C ARG A 198 6.52 9.59 9.48
N ALA A 199 5.33 9.43 10.04
CA ALA A 199 4.46 8.25 9.83
C ALA A 199 3.80 8.25 8.45
N LYS A 200 3.85 9.38 7.75
CA LYS A 200 3.08 9.67 6.56
C LYS A 200 3.97 9.88 5.35
N PHE A 201 3.53 9.39 4.19
CA PHE A 201 3.97 9.89 2.89
C PHE A 201 2.86 10.71 2.21
N THR A 202 3.26 11.82 1.59
CA THR A 202 2.43 12.55 0.63
C THR A 202 2.74 12.06 -0.78
N LEU A 203 1.71 11.74 -1.55
CA LEU A 203 1.82 11.30 -2.95
C LEU A 203 1.79 12.50 -3.91
N SER A 204 2.11 12.27 -5.18
CA SER A 204 2.21 13.31 -6.20
C SER A 204 0.87 14.02 -6.50
N ASN A 205 -0.25 13.41 -6.16
CA ASN A 205 -1.59 14.00 -6.23
C ASN A 205 -1.99 14.75 -4.94
N GLY A 206 -1.12 14.82 -3.94
CA GLY A 206 -1.36 15.49 -2.66
C GLY A 206 -2.04 14.61 -1.61
N GLU A 207 -2.43 13.38 -1.96
CA GLU A 207 -2.99 12.43 -1.00
C GLU A 207 -1.96 11.99 0.03
N GLU A 208 -2.45 11.59 1.19
CA GLU A 208 -1.65 11.21 2.34
C GLU A 208 -1.87 9.74 2.65
N ILE A 209 -0.80 8.96 2.70
CA ILE A 209 -0.82 7.55 3.10
C ILE A 209 0.07 7.35 4.31
N TRP A 210 -0.39 6.53 5.25
CA TRP A 210 0.24 6.37 6.56
C TRP A 210 0.75 4.95 6.76
N ASP A 211 1.78 4.85 7.60
CA ASP A 211 2.39 3.62 8.09
C ASP A 211 2.84 2.66 6.96
N VAL A 212 3.16 3.18 5.78
CA VAL A 212 3.77 2.38 4.69
C VAL A 212 5.15 1.87 5.12
N SER A 213 5.77 2.54 6.07
CA SER A 213 7.02 2.10 6.69
C SER A 213 7.02 2.42 8.17
N GLY A 214 7.54 1.50 8.98
CA GLY A 214 7.36 1.60 10.41
C GLY A 214 5.93 1.24 10.81
N ASN A 215 5.72 1.15 12.12
CA ASN A 215 4.52 0.63 12.76
C ASN A 215 4.38 -0.89 12.64
N VAL A 216 3.62 -1.47 11.72
CA VAL A 216 3.64 -2.93 11.46
C VAL A 216 4.23 -3.28 10.11
N TRP A 217 4.77 -4.49 10.00
CA TRP A 217 4.97 -5.11 8.69
C TRP A 217 3.63 -5.42 8.03
N GLU A 218 3.61 -5.52 6.72
CA GLU A 218 2.40 -5.90 5.99
C GLU A 218 2.62 -7.03 5.00
N HIS A 219 1.72 -8.02 5.06
CA HIS A 219 1.56 -9.01 3.99
C HIS A 219 1.15 -8.33 2.69
N MET A 220 1.59 -8.92 1.58
CA MET A 220 1.16 -8.54 0.25
C MET A 220 1.26 -9.70 -0.71
N ARG A 221 0.44 -9.63 -1.76
CA ARG A 221 0.57 -10.55 -2.89
C ARG A 221 1.84 -10.23 -3.65
N ARG A 222 2.63 -11.22 -4.03
CA ARG A 222 3.81 -10.97 -4.89
C ARG A 222 3.39 -10.38 -6.24
N ASP A 223 2.33 -10.91 -6.81
CA ASP A 223 1.72 -10.52 -8.08
C ASP A 223 0.21 -10.83 -8.04
N GLU A 224 -0.50 -10.59 -9.15
CA GLU A 224 -1.95 -10.81 -9.20
C GLU A 224 -2.38 -12.26 -8.88
N ALA A 225 -1.52 -13.24 -9.21
CA ALA A 225 -1.77 -14.65 -8.95
C ALA A 225 -1.26 -15.11 -7.56
N ASP A 226 -0.72 -14.18 -6.77
CA ASP A 226 -0.05 -14.45 -5.50
C ASP A 226 1.01 -15.55 -5.59
N THR A 227 1.91 -15.44 -6.59
CA THR A 227 2.98 -16.44 -6.71
C THR A 227 3.93 -16.38 -5.51
N LEU A 228 4.41 -17.54 -5.06
CA LEU A 228 5.40 -17.60 -3.98
C LEU A 228 6.82 -17.58 -4.56
N THR A 229 7.80 -17.22 -3.74
CA THR A 229 9.20 -17.10 -4.18
C THR A 229 10.09 -18.19 -3.60
N ASP A 230 10.87 -18.84 -4.46
CA ASP A 230 11.80 -19.90 -4.06
C ASP A 230 13.26 -19.43 -4.15
N SER A 231 13.63 -18.85 -5.30
CA SER A 231 14.97 -18.28 -5.53
C SER A 231 15.02 -16.80 -5.09
N LEU A 232 15.66 -16.54 -3.95
CA LEU A 232 15.68 -15.20 -3.34
C LEU A 232 16.87 -14.35 -3.80
N PRO A 233 16.75 -13.00 -3.79
CA PRO A 233 17.88 -12.11 -4.03
C PRO A 233 18.97 -12.30 -2.97
N ASN A 234 20.23 -12.07 -3.34
CA ASN A 234 21.36 -12.13 -2.41
C ASN A 234 22.52 -11.24 -2.87
N ASP A 235 23.46 -11.01 -1.96
CA ASP A 235 24.66 -10.18 -2.13
C ASP A 235 25.95 -11.00 -2.37
N GLY A 236 25.83 -12.31 -2.66
CA GLY A 236 26.97 -13.22 -2.83
C GLY A 236 27.75 -13.54 -1.54
N GLY A 237 27.30 -13.05 -0.39
CA GLY A 237 27.89 -13.35 0.91
C GLY A 237 27.54 -14.73 1.47
N ALA A 238 27.80 -14.92 2.77
CA ALA A 238 27.62 -16.20 3.46
C ALA A 238 26.17 -16.76 3.42
N SER A 239 26.06 -18.09 3.53
CA SER A 239 24.77 -18.78 3.62
C SER A 239 24.01 -18.42 4.90
N GLY A 240 22.68 -18.34 4.79
CA GLY A 240 21.79 -18.07 5.92
C GLY A 240 21.01 -16.76 5.78
N TRP A 241 20.04 -16.60 6.68
CA TRP A 241 19.18 -15.42 6.75
C TRP A 241 19.93 -14.20 7.24
N ARG A 242 19.82 -13.08 6.51
CA ARG A 242 20.47 -11.83 6.89
C ARG A 242 19.88 -10.62 6.19
N TRP A 243 20.11 -9.48 6.82
CA TRP A 243 19.86 -8.17 6.24
C TRP A 243 20.96 -7.81 5.26
N ILE A 244 20.56 -7.39 4.06
CA ILE A 244 21.45 -6.85 3.05
C ILE A 244 20.95 -5.48 2.57
N GLU A 245 21.89 -4.63 2.17
CA GLU A 245 21.60 -3.33 1.58
C GLU A 245 21.19 -3.52 0.11
N PHE A 246 20.26 -2.71 -0.41
CA PHE A 246 19.86 -2.80 -1.81
C PHE A 246 21.03 -2.66 -2.81
N PRO A 247 22.01 -1.75 -2.61
CA PRO A 247 23.17 -1.67 -3.49
C PRO A 247 24.11 -2.88 -3.42
N ALA A 248 23.98 -3.74 -2.41
CA ALA A 248 24.81 -4.93 -2.27
C ALA A 248 24.24 -6.15 -3.02
N ILE A 249 23.00 -6.10 -3.52
CA ILE A 249 22.40 -7.21 -4.26
C ILE A 249 23.22 -7.50 -5.52
N THR A 250 23.73 -8.74 -5.61
CA THR A 250 24.50 -9.24 -6.77
C THR A 250 23.68 -10.19 -7.64
N SER A 251 22.64 -10.81 -7.08
CA SER A 251 21.68 -11.66 -7.80
C SER A 251 20.28 -11.39 -7.29
N TYR A 252 19.30 -11.32 -8.19
CA TYR A 252 17.90 -11.11 -7.82
C TYR A 252 17.09 -12.39 -7.62
N GLY A 253 17.68 -13.56 -7.91
CA GLY A 253 16.91 -14.81 -7.94
C GLY A 253 15.79 -14.72 -8.99
N GLU A 254 14.54 -14.94 -8.57
CA GLU A 254 13.34 -14.81 -9.40
C GLU A 254 12.79 -13.38 -9.51
N LEU A 255 13.35 -12.43 -8.75
CA LEU A 255 12.87 -11.06 -8.72
C LEU A 255 13.67 -10.18 -9.71
N SER A 256 13.37 -8.88 -9.72
CA SER A 256 14.08 -7.90 -10.54
C SER A 256 14.33 -6.61 -9.75
N TYR A 257 15.10 -5.70 -10.33
CA TYR A 257 15.40 -4.41 -9.71
C TYR A 257 14.12 -3.67 -9.32
N ASP A 258 13.23 -3.44 -10.29
CA ASP A 258 12.07 -2.58 -10.08
C ASP A 258 11.06 -3.19 -9.12
N ILE A 259 11.00 -4.53 -8.99
CA ILE A 259 10.11 -5.24 -8.06
C ILE A 259 10.45 -4.94 -6.60
N ILE A 260 11.71 -4.64 -6.25
CA ILE A 260 12.14 -4.58 -4.83
C ILE A 260 12.97 -3.34 -4.44
N ARG A 261 13.31 -2.43 -5.35
CA ARG A 261 14.28 -1.35 -5.07
C ARG A 261 13.75 0.07 -5.31
N PRO A 262 14.33 1.06 -4.60
CA PRO A 262 14.14 2.48 -4.93
C PRO A 262 14.74 2.84 -6.30
N SER A 263 14.35 4.00 -6.85
CA SER A 263 14.79 4.45 -8.18
C SER A 263 16.29 4.63 -8.30
N VAL A 264 16.94 5.12 -7.25
CA VAL A 264 18.37 5.38 -7.27
C VAL A 264 19.12 4.17 -6.70
N SER A 265 19.94 3.56 -7.54
CA SER A 265 20.64 2.31 -7.24
C SER A 265 21.68 2.40 -6.12
N SER A 266 22.07 3.60 -5.70
CA SER A 266 22.96 3.82 -4.56
C SER A 266 22.22 4.02 -3.24
N TRP A 267 20.90 4.21 -3.23
CA TRP A 267 20.14 4.39 -1.99
C TRP A 267 20.13 3.11 -1.16
N ASN A 268 20.44 3.28 0.12
CA ASN A 268 20.60 2.24 1.13
C ASN A 268 19.91 2.70 2.43
N ALA A 269 20.05 1.95 3.52
CA ALA A 269 19.43 2.31 4.80
C ALA A 269 19.70 3.75 5.27
N ASN A 270 20.84 4.37 4.93
CA ASN A 270 21.11 5.77 5.30
C ASN A 270 20.20 6.77 4.58
N TYR A 271 19.62 6.39 3.43
CA TYR A 271 18.62 7.17 2.70
C TYR A 271 17.19 6.89 3.15
N GLY A 272 16.97 6.10 4.21
CA GLY A 272 15.63 5.84 4.75
C GLY A 272 14.85 4.71 4.05
N VAL A 273 15.35 4.18 2.94
CA VAL A 273 14.62 3.20 2.11
C VAL A 273 14.47 1.82 2.76
N GLY A 274 15.27 1.53 3.79
CA GLY A 274 15.27 0.26 4.51
C GLY A 274 16.16 -0.80 3.88
N ARG A 275 15.91 -2.07 4.18
CA ARG A 275 16.77 -3.21 3.80
C ARG A 275 15.98 -4.43 3.35
N LEU A 276 16.67 -5.36 2.70
CA LEU A 276 16.14 -6.67 2.34
C LEU A 276 16.60 -7.72 3.36
N TYR A 277 15.68 -8.51 3.91
CA TYR A 277 15.99 -9.71 4.70
C TYR A 277 15.76 -10.97 3.85
N THR A 278 16.86 -11.67 3.54
CA THR A 278 16.88 -12.74 2.54
C THR A 278 17.85 -13.85 2.94
N ASN A 279 17.83 -14.95 2.17
CA ASN A 279 18.75 -16.07 2.30
C ASN A 279 19.43 -16.34 0.94
N SER A 280 20.72 -16.63 0.94
CA SER A 280 21.44 -16.97 -0.30
C SER A 280 21.23 -18.42 -0.76
N ALA A 281 20.62 -19.28 0.06
CA ALA A 281 20.19 -20.62 -0.35
C ALA A 281 18.75 -20.59 -0.88
N VAL A 282 18.45 -21.45 -1.85
CA VAL A 282 17.08 -21.68 -2.35
C VAL A 282 16.17 -21.98 -1.17
N GLN A 283 15.06 -21.25 -1.10
CA GLN A 283 13.97 -21.48 -0.17
C GLN A 283 12.77 -22.02 -0.94
N SER A 284 11.72 -22.39 -0.23
CA SER A 284 10.45 -22.75 -0.86
C SER A 284 9.33 -21.90 -0.29
N GLN A 285 8.43 -21.46 -1.15
CA GLN A 285 7.13 -20.92 -0.80
C GLN A 285 7.19 -19.66 0.07
N ARG A 286 8.06 -18.69 -0.28
CA ARG A 286 8.19 -17.44 0.47
C ARG A 286 7.20 -16.38 0.05
N VAL A 287 6.55 -15.78 1.05
CA VAL A 287 5.61 -14.67 0.91
C VAL A 287 6.33 -13.33 0.99
N PHE A 288 5.68 -12.27 0.52
CA PHE A 288 6.19 -10.91 0.62
C PHE A 288 5.62 -10.21 1.85
N ILE A 289 6.51 -9.59 2.61
CA ILE A 289 6.18 -8.79 3.78
C ILE A 289 7.04 -7.53 3.77
N ARG A 290 6.44 -6.33 3.84
CA ARG A 290 7.15 -5.05 3.66
C ARG A 290 6.89 -4.01 4.77
N GLY A 291 7.66 -2.92 4.71
CA GLY A 291 7.48 -1.71 5.52
C GLY A 291 8.36 -1.67 6.76
N GLY A 292 8.37 -2.75 7.54
CA GLY A 292 9.10 -2.82 8.81
C GLY A 292 8.26 -2.43 10.01
N ASP A 293 8.38 -3.18 11.11
CA ASP A 293 7.71 -2.84 12.38
C ASP A 293 8.44 -1.78 13.23
N TRP A 294 7.78 -1.35 14.31
CA TRP A 294 8.25 -0.37 15.29
C TRP A 294 9.61 -0.66 15.93
N ARG A 295 10.16 -1.89 15.84
CA ARG A 295 11.47 -2.26 16.41
C ARG A 295 12.59 -2.32 15.39
N ARG A 296 12.31 -2.08 14.11
CA ARG A 296 13.27 -2.37 13.03
C ARG A 296 14.34 -1.33 12.80
N GLY A 297 14.27 -0.15 13.42
CA GLY A 297 15.28 0.89 13.29
C GLY A 297 15.62 1.15 11.83
N ALA A 298 16.91 1.10 11.48
CA ALA A 298 17.37 1.28 10.10
C ALA A 298 16.97 0.17 9.11
N HIS A 299 16.38 -0.93 9.56
CA HIS A 299 15.89 -2.00 8.70
C HIS A 299 14.49 -1.73 8.12
N ALA A 300 13.70 -0.84 8.75
CA ALA A 300 12.41 -0.39 8.22
C ALA A 300 12.59 0.66 7.12
N GLY A 301 11.52 0.90 6.36
CA GLY A 301 11.50 1.80 5.21
C GLY A 301 10.54 1.29 4.13
N ALA A 302 10.05 2.19 3.28
CA ALA A 302 9.03 1.88 2.28
C ALA A 302 9.43 0.77 1.29
N PHE A 303 10.74 0.54 1.10
CA PHE A 303 11.24 -0.51 0.22
C PHE A 303 11.62 -1.79 0.97
N SER A 304 11.61 -1.77 2.31
CA SER A 304 12.00 -2.92 3.12
C SER A 304 11.16 -4.13 2.75
N LEU A 305 11.82 -5.26 2.63
CA LEU A 305 11.21 -6.52 2.27
C LEU A 305 11.84 -7.62 3.11
N THR A 306 11.02 -8.47 3.71
CA THR A 306 11.48 -9.72 4.31
C THR A 306 10.87 -10.89 3.57
N LEU A 307 11.72 -11.86 3.23
CA LEU A 307 11.37 -13.08 2.49
C LEU A 307 11.50 -14.32 3.35
N THR A 308 11.38 -14.17 4.68
CA THR A 308 11.65 -15.27 5.63
C THR A 308 10.46 -16.18 5.90
N TRP A 309 9.23 -15.74 5.59
CA TRP A 309 8.01 -16.42 5.99
C TRP A 309 7.41 -17.27 4.87
N ASP A 310 6.72 -18.33 5.25
CA ASP A 310 5.75 -19.02 4.38
C ASP A 310 4.32 -18.54 4.65
N VAL A 311 3.34 -19.19 4.02
CA VAL A 311 1.93 -18.79 4.04
C VAL A 311 1.24 -18.99 5.39
N SER A 312 1.87 -19.71 6.32
CA SER A 312 1.31 -20.10 7.63
C SER A 312 1.91 -19.34 8.82
N ASP A 313 3.03 -18.64 8.60
CA ASP A 313 3.63 -17.78 9.61
C ASP A 313 2.73 -16.57 9.92
N GLN A 314 2.71 -16.18 11.20
CA GLN A 314 2.03 -14.98 11.69
C GLN A 314 2.75 -14.45 12.94
N ASN A 315 2.67 -13.13 13.17
CA ASN A 315 3.25 -12.49 14.35
C ASN A 315 2.49 -11.21 14.69
N TYR A 316 2.63 -10.74 15.93
CA TYR A 316 1.94 -9.55 16.44
C TYR A 316 2.42 -8.23 15.83
N ASP A 317 3.50 -8.25 15.06
CA ASP A 317 4.09 -7.10 14.38
C ASP A 317 3.85 -7.15 12.87
N VAL A 318 2.96 -8.03 12.39
CA VAL A 318 2.63 -8.18 10.97
C VAL A 318 1.11 -8.15 10.75
N GLY A 319 0.67 -7.19 9.96
CA GLY A 319 -0.70 -6.96 9.51
C GLY A 319 -0.82 -6.93 7.98
N PHE A 320 -1.68 -6.07 7.47
CA PHE A 320 -1.94 -5.92 6.03
C PHE A 320 -2.65 -4.61 5.71
N ARG A 321 -2.74 -4.29 4.42
CA ARG A 321 -3.68 -3.30 3.87
C ARG A 321 -4.25 -3.77 2.53
N CYS A 322 -5.38 -3.18 2.14
CA CYS A 322 -6.11 -3.56 0.93
C CYS A 322 -6.05 -2.49 -0.17
N ALA A 323 -6.15 -2.94 -1.42
CA ALA A 323 -6.24 -2.11 -2.62
C ALA A 323 -7.37 -2.59 -3.54
N ARG A 324 -7.76 -1.77 -4.53
CA ARG A 324 -8.78 -2.09 -5.55
C ARG A 324 -8.69 -1.20 -6.78
#